data_AF-A0AA88WL03-F1
#
_entry.id   AF-A0AA88WL03-F1
#
_cell.length_a   1.000
_cell.length_b   1.000
_cell.length_c   1.000
_cell.angle_alpha   90.00
_cell.angle_beta   90.00
_cell.angle_gamma   90.00
#
_symmetry.space_group_name_H-M   'P 1'
#
loop_
_entity.id
_entity.type
_entity.pdbx_description
1 polymer ?
#
loop_
_entity_poly.entity_id
_entity_poly.type
_entity_poly.pdbx_seq_one_letter_code
_entity_poly.pdbx_strand_id
1 'polypeptide(L)'
;SRSRQSPSVFKSTADRHLSSLPTAATLLSILTQVSHAHLAVAANKKIPKPRDDKKEKGQKTMKRTEAALADIIDEHADNKARKKPRTEGQTGEAKKGCGIMTTTSFQSLPVSELTLNAIKDMGFQYMTQIQAEAIPPLLEGKDVLGAARTGSGKTLAFLLPAVELLYHSRFTPRNGTGVLVLCPTRELAIQTHAVAKDLLKHHAQTLGLVIGGAARRGEADRIVKGVNLLVATPGRLLDHLQNTKGFLYKNLMCLVIDEADRILEENFEEEMKQIIKILPKDSVTKFGLEAKNGALTLMFRNALGLARQKVFFSATQTKKVQDFACLLSLKDPAYIDVDDGRKRVTNEGLQQGYCIVPSDQRLLLLHSFLKRSRAKKVMVFFSSCNSVKFHSELLKYIKLDCYDIHGNQKQQKRTSTFFDFCKAKSGILLCTDVAARGLDIPAVDWIIQYDPPDEPKEYIHRVGRTARGEGAKGNALLFLIPAELAYLSHLKAAKVPLEQYEFDQKKLSNVQSILEKLIAENYYLRKSALEAYRSYILSYNSHSMKDVFNVHRLDMQAVAKSFGLSCPPKINLNIDSSASKFRKKRRNVGGRGGHGFTESNPYGREGGSVTRHFVRY
;
A
#
# COMPACT_ATOMS: atom_id res chain seq x y z
N SER A 1 14.41 36.08 -72.95
CA SER A 1 14.92 34.87 -73.62
C SER A 1 15.93 34.18 -72.72
N ARG A 2 15.63 32.95 -72.27
CA ARG A 2 16.53 31.95 -71.63
C ARG A 2 17.15 32.38 -70.28
N SER A 3 17.42 31.54 -69.28
CA SER A 3 17.22 30.12 -69.00
C SER A 3 17.76 29.87 -67.58
N ARG A 4 17.22 28.86 -66.90
CA ARG A 4 17.73 28.24 -65.66
C ARG A 4 19.26 28.14 -65.59
N GLN A 5 19.85 28.37 -64.42
CA GLN A 5 21.06 27.66 -63.99
C GLN A 5 21.02 27.33 -62.49
N SER A 6 21.14 26.02 -62.24
CA SER A 6 21.62 25.37 -61.02
C SER A 6 23.07 24.89 -61.30
N PRO A 7 23.74 24.17 -60.38
CA PRO A 7 24.72 24.70 -59.42
C PRO A 7 26.15 24.23 -59.72
N SER A 8 27.17 24.94 -59.24
CA SER A 8 28.54 24.42 -59.24
C SER A 8 29.39 24.91 -58.07
N VAL A 9 30.02 23.95 -57.40
CA VAL A 9 31.25 24.04 -56.60
C VAL A 9 31.13 24.61 -55.18
N PHE A 10 30.98 23.71 -54.20
CA PHE A 10 31.88 23.62 -53.04
C PHE A 10 31.86 22.16 -52.52
N LYS A 11 32.68 21.31 -53.14
CA LYS A 11 33.13 20.03 -52.57
C LYS A 11 34.54 20.26 -52.03
N SER A 12 34.67 20.47 -50.72
CA SER A 12 35.82 19.98 -49.93
C SER A 12 35.58 20.36 -48.47
N THR A 13 35.29 19.37 -47.63
CA THR A 13 35.54 19.37 -46.16
C THR A 13 35.00 18.12 -45.43
N ALA A 14 34.48 17.10 -46.13
CA ALA A 14 33.90 15.92 -45.49
C ALA A 14 34.76 14.62 -45.51
N ASP A 15 35.98 14.63 -46.05
CA ASP A 15 36.78 13.40 -46.27
C ASP A 15 38.13 13.36 -45.52
N ARG A 16 38.22 13.90 -44.29
CA ARG A 16 39.46 13.76 -43.47
C ARG A 16 39.29 13.27 -42.03
N HIS A 17 38.11 12.81 -41.61
CA HIS A 17 37.92 12.31 -40.24
C HIS A 17 37.17 10.97 -40.11
N LEU A 18 37.40 10.04 -41.04
CA LEU A 18 36.76 8.71 -41.00
C LEU A 18 37.73 7.52 -41.07
N SER A 19 39.02 7.71 -40.75
CA SER A 19 40.04 6.64 -40.83
C SER A 19 40.65 6.23 -39.48
N SER A 20 39.97 6.39 -38.35
CA SER A 20 40.52 5.95 -37.05
C SER A 20 39.49 5.51 -36.01
N LEU A 21 38.45 4.78 -36.41
CA LEU A 21 37.56 4.11 -35.45
C LEU A 21 37.97 2.64 -35.31
N PRO A 22 38.24 2.15 -34.09
CA PRO A 22 38.64 0.77 -33.88
C PRO A 22 37.46 -0.17 -34.15
N THR A 23 37.72 -1.26 -34.86
CA THR A 23 36.74 -2.32 -35.15
C THR A 23 36.20 -2.96 -33.86
N ALA A 24 34.95 -3.47 -33.91
CA ALA A 24 34.24 -4.07 -32.78
C ALA A 24 35.03 -5.16 -32.02
N ALA A 25 35.97 -5.86 -32.68
CA ALA A 25 36.87 -6.83 -32.06
C ALA A 25 37.85 -6.20 -31.05
N THR A 26 38.30 -4.97 -31.31
CA THR A 26 39.22 -4.22 -30.44
C THR A 26 38.51 -3.72 -29.18
N LEU A 27 37.23 -3.31 -29.31
CA LEU A 27 36.39 -2.92 -28.17
C LEU A 27 36.05 -4.12 -27.27
N LEU A 28 35.85 -5.30 -27.86
CA LEU A 28 35.65 -6.54 -27.08
C LEU A 28 36.93 -6.91 -26.29
N SER A 29 38.12 -6.83 -26.93
CA SER A 29 39.41 -7.09 -26.27
C SER A 29 39.66 -6.15 -25.07
N ILE A 30 39.32 -4.87 -25.21
CA ILE A 30 39.47 -3.88 -24.13
C ILE A 30 38.50 -4.17 -22.97
N LEU A 31 37.25 -4.57 -23.26
CA LEU A 31 36.28 -4.95 -22.23
C LEU A 31 36.68 -6.23 -21.49
N THR A 32 37.29 -7.20 -22.18
CA THR A 32 37.80 -8.43 -21.54
C THR A 32 39.03 -8.15 -20.65
N GLN A 33 39.92 -7.22 -21.05
CA GLN A 33 41.07 -6.82 -20.24
C GLN A 33 40.69 -6.01 -18.99
N VAL A 34 39.64 -5.17 -19.06
CA VAL A 34 39.15 -4.41 -17.90
C VAL A 34 38.46 -5.32 -16.87
N SER A 35 37.84 -6.42 -17.32
CA SER A 35 37.24 -7.41 -16.42
C SER A 35 38.29 -8.23 -15.65
N HIS A 36 39.40 -8.58 -16.29
CA HIS A 36 40.52 -9.28 -15.63
C HIS A 36 41.32 -8.38 -14.68
N ALA A 37 41.43 -7.08 -14.94
CA ALA A 37 42.13 -6.15 -14.05
C ALA A 37 41.36 -5.89 -12.73
N HIS A 38 40.01 -5.91 -12.76
CA HIS A 38 39.20 -5.76 -11.55
C HIS A 38 39.21 -7.00 -10.63
N LEU A 39 39.55 -8.18 -11.16
CA LEU A 39 39.71 -9.41 -10.40
C LEU A 39 41.09 -9.53 -9.71
N ALA A 40 42.11 -8.80 -10.16
CA ALA A 40 43.46 -8.87 -9.60
C ALA A 40 43.71 -7.91 -8.41
N VAL A 41 42.91 -6.84 -8.25
CA VAL A 41 43.12 -5.82 -7.19
C VAL A 41 42.42 -6.18 -5.86
N ALA A 42 41.56 -7.20 -5.83
CA ALA A 42 40.89 -7.65 -4.59
C ALA A 42 41.70 -8.67 -3.77
N ALA A 43 42.90 -9.06 -4.20
CA ALA A 43 43.69 -10.13 -3.60
C ALA A 43 45.05 -9.66 -3.05
N ASN A 44 45.10 -8.61 -2.21
CA ASN A 44 46.26 -8.41 -1.34
C ASN A 44 45.97 -7.52 -0.12
N LYS A 45 45.38 -8.10 0.93
CA LYS A 45 45.48 -7.56 2.31
C LYS A 45 45.71 -8.72 3.28
N LYS A 46 46.95 -8.80 3.79
CA LYS A 46 47.38 -9.69 4.88
C LYS A 46 46.67 -9.31 6.19
N ILE A 47 45.94 -10.25 6.80
CA ILE A 47 45.47 -10.26 8.20
C ILE A 47 45.62 -11.71 8.70
N PRO A 48 46.09 -11.97 9.94
CA PRO A 48 46.66 -13.27 10.33
C PRO A 48 45.63 -14.38 10.54
N LYS A 49 46.06 -15.63 10.27
CA LYS A 49 45.28 -16.89 10.34
C LYS A 49 44.89 -17.26 11.79
N PRO A 50 43.66 -17.71 12.05
CA PRO A 50 43.36 -18.65 13.13
C PRO A 50 43.30 -20.10 12.60
N ARG A 51 43.63 -21.05 13.48
CA ARG A 51 43.85 -22.49 13.25
C ARG A 51 42.66 -23.23 12.58
N ASP A 52 42.98 -24.14 11.66
CA ASP A 52 42.08 -24.74 10.66
C ASP A 52 41.28 -26.00 11.08
N ASP A 53 41.26 -26.43 12.34
CA ASP A 53 40.63 -27.73 12.69
C ASP A 53 39.12 -27.71 13.00
N LYS A 54 38.42 -26.58 12.80
CA LYS A 54 36.98 -26.45 13.14
C LYS A 54 36.03 -26.22 11.95
N LYS A 55 36.53 -25.95 10.73
CA LYS A 55 35.68 -25.68 9.55
C LYS A 55 35.10 -26.94 8.90
N GLU A 56 35.84 -28.06 8.89
CA GLU A 56 35.35 -29.31 8.30
C GLU A 56 34.20 -29.95 9.12
N LYS A 57 34.21 -29.78 10.45
CA LYS A 57 33.11 -30.26 11.30
C LYS A 57 31.83 -29.46 11.04
N GLY A 58 31.89 -28.13 10.90
CA GLY A 58 30.71 -27.30 10.65
C GLY A 58 30.01 -27.55 9.30
N GLN A 59 30.79 -27.77 8.23
CA GLN A 59 30.24 -28.09 6.90
C GLN A 59 29.66 -29.51 6.80
N LYS A 60 30.25 -30.49 7.50
CA LYS A 60 29.69 -31.85 7.59
C LYS A 60 28.39 -31.87 8.41
N THR A 61 28.25 -31.06 9.46
CA THR A 61 27.01 -30.97 10.25
C THR A 61 25.89 -30.28 9.49
N MET A 62 26.18 -29.22 8.72
CA MET A 62 25.19 -28.52 7.87
C MET A 62 24.64 -29.40 6.74
N LYS A 63 25.49 -30.17 6.05
CA LYS A 63 25.02 -31.14 5.04
C LYS A 63 24.15 -32.24 5.65
N ARG A 64 24.38 -32.59 6.91
CA ARG A 64 23.62 -33.62 7.65
C ARG A 64 22.26 -33.10 8.13
N THR A 65 22.15 -31.81 8.47
CA THR A 65 20.87 -31.16 8.80
C THR A 65 20.04 -30.85 7.55
N GLU A 66 20.66 -30.50 6.42
CA GLU A 66 19.99 -30.39 5.12
C GLU A 66 19.45 -31.73 4.60
N ALA A 67 20.20 -32.83 4.81
CA ALA A 67 19.74 -34.19 4.48
C ALA A 67 18.59 -34.64 5.38
N ALA A 68 18.67 -34.40 6.70
CA ALA A 68 17.59 -34.73 7.64
C ALA A 68 16.30 -33.92 7.38
N LEU A 69 16.39 -32.72 6.79
CA LEU A 69 15.22 -31.95 6.34
C LEU A 69 14.59 -32.54 5.07
N ALA A 70 15.38 -33.14 4.19
CA ALA A 70 14.91 -33.77 2.95
C ALA A 70 14.15 -35.06 3.25
N ASP A 71 14.58 -35.84 4.24
CA ASP A 71 13.94 -37.09 4.64
C ASP A 71 12.57 -36.89 5.32
N ILE A 72 12.29 -35.71 5.89
CA ILE A 72 10.98 -35.35 6.48
C ILE A 72 10.00 -34.80 5.40
N ILE A 73 10.48 -34.53 4.18
CA ILE A 73 9.67 -33.96 3.09
C ILE A 73 8.98 -35.05 2.27
N ASP A 74 9.40 -36.32 2.36
CA ASP A 74 8.88 -37.40 1.53
C ASP A 74 8.21 -38.52 2.35
N GLU A 75 7.09 -38.19 3.00
CA GLU A 75 6.16 -39.22 3.46
C GLU A 75 4.70 -38.74 3.28
N HIS A 76 3.94 -39.58 2.56
CA HIS A 76 2.48 -39.60 2.36
C HIS A 76 1.91 -38.86 1.14
N ALA A 77 1.94 -39.59 0.01
CA ALA A 77 0.90 -39.57 -1.00
C ALA A 77 -0.28 -40.50 -0.60
N ASP A 78 -1.45 -40.17 -1.14
CA ASP A 78 -2.72 -40.93 -1.14
C ASP A 78 -3.61 -40.97 0.12
N ASN A 79 -4.73 -40.22 0.02
CA ASN A 79 -6.03 -40.79 0.34
C ASN A 79 -7.16 -40.06 -0.41
N LYS A 80 -7.57 -40.64 -1.55
CA LYS A 80 -8.81 -40.30 -2.27
C LYS A 80 -9.98 -41.04 -1.59
N ALA A 81 -10.84 -40.31 -0.90
CA ALA A 81 -12.14 -40.82 -0.47
C ALA A 81 -13.28 -40.08 -1.19
N ARG A 82 -13.95 -40.81 -2.09
CA ARG A 82 -15.25 -40.52 -2.70
C ARG A 82 -16.29 -40.13 -1.65
N LYS A 83 -17.05 -39.05 -1.89
CA LYS A 83 -18.46 -38.94 -1.44
C LYS A 83 -19.33 -38.38 -2.56
N LYS A 84 -20.39 -39.14 -2.89
CA LYS A 84 -21.43 -38.84 -3.89
C LYS A 84 -22.27 -37.62 -3.44
N PRO A 85 -22.89 -36.87 -4.37
CA PRO A 85 -23.85 -35.84 -4.03
C PRO A 85 -25.19 -36.48 -3.64
N ARG A 86 -25.81 -35.98 -2.56
CA ARG A 86 -27.23 -36.20 -2.30
C ARG A 86 -28.02 -35.08 -2.96
N THR A 87 -28.96 -35.50 -3.78
CA THR A 87 -30.01 -34.71 -4.42
C THR A 87 -31.10 -34.45 -3.37
N GLU A 88 -31.35 -33.19 -3.04
CA GLU A 88 -32.65 -32.74 -2.52
C GLU A 88 -32.99 -31.46 -3.28
N GLY A 89 -34.01 -31.57 -4.13
CA GLY A 89 -34.70 -30.41 -4.67
C GLY A 89 -35.77 -29.98 -3.66
N GLN A 90 -36.00 -28.67 -3.58
CA GLN A 90 -37.35 -28.12 -3.73
C GLN A 90 -37.30 -26.60 -3.88
N THR A 91 -38.07 -26.18 -4.90
CA THR A 91 -38.90 -24.98 -5.04
C THR A 91 -38.25 -23.60 -4.96
N GLY A 92 -38.39 -22.89 -6.08
CA GLY A 92 -37.95 -21.52 -6.22
C GLY A 92 -38.88 -20.53 -5.54
N GLU A 93 -38.25 -19.51 -4.99
CA GLU A 93 -38.79 -18.16 -4.90
C GLU A 93 -37.70 -17.23 -5.43
N ALA A 94 -38.07 -16.36 -6.35
CA ALA A 94 -37.20 -15.37 -6.97
C ALA A 94 -36.70 -14.37 -5.93
N LYS A 95 -35.58 -14.70 -5.28
CA LYS A 95 -34.81 -13.73 -4.49
C LYS A 95 -34.12 -12.76 -5.46
N LYS A 96 -34.58 -11.50 -5.45
CA LYS A 96 -33.85 -10.33 -5.98
C LYS A 96 -32.38 -10.44 -5.57
N GLY A 97 -31.51 -10.78 -6.52
CA GLY A 97 -30.07 -10.91 -6.31
C GLY A 97 -29.45 -9.55 -6.05
N CYS A 98 -28.85 -9.38 -4.87
CA CYS A 98 -28.11 -8.18 -4.46
C CYS A 98 -26.63 -8.37 -4.85
N GLY A 99 -26.33 -8.47 -6.14
CA GLY A 99 -24.95 -8.60 -6.65
C GLY A 99 -24.24 -7.25 -6.82
N ILE A 100 -22.90 -7.26 -6.92
CA ILE A 100 -22.10 -6.06 -7.25
C ILE A 100 -22.47 -5.51 -8.65
N MET A 101 -22.90 -6.38 -9.55
CA MET A 101 -23.21 -6.07 -10.93
C MET A 101 -24.66 -5.63 -11.07
N THR A 102 -24.88 -4.66 -11.95
CA THR A 102 -26.22 -4.26 -12.40
C THR A 102 -26.50 -4.89 -13.76
N THR A 103 -27.77 -4.90 -14.16
CA THR A 103 -28.16 -5.23 -15.55
C THR A 103 -27.87 -4.08 -16.53
N THR A 104 -27.38 -2.94 -16.04
CA THR A 104 -27.14 -1.74 -16.84
C THR A 104 -25.84 -1.87 -17.62
N SER A 105 -25.92 -1.79 -18.95
CA SER A 105 -24.76 -1.90 -19.83
C SER A 105 -24.04 -0.57 -19.97
N PHE A 106 -22.71 -0.60 -20.15
CA PHE A 106 -21.95 0.59 -20.55
C PHE A 106 -22.44 1.22 -21.86
N GLN A 107 -23.08 0.44 -22.75
CA GLN A 107 -23.64 0.94 -24.01
C GLN A 107 -24.83 1.90 -23.81
N SER A 108 -25.48 1.89 -22.65
CA SER A 108 -26.59 2.82 -22.38
C SER A 108 -26.11 4.21 -21.96
N LEU A 109 -24.80 4.40 -21.74
CA LEU A 109 -24.25 5.68 -21.33
C LEU A 109 -24.06 6.62 -22.54
N PRO A 110 -24.28 7.94 -22.37
CA PRO A 110 -24.07 8.94 -23.41
C PRO A 110 -22.58 9.30 -23.54
N VAL A 111 -21.73 8.33 -23.90
CA VAL A 111 -20.27 8.48 -24.00
C VAL A 111 -19.77 8.24 -25.42
N SER A 112 -18.59 8.75 -25.75
CA SER A 112 -17.96 8.59 -27.05
C SER A 112 -17.68 7.13 -27.43
N GLU A 113 -17.68 6.85 -28.75
CA GLU A 113 -17.34 5.53 -29.27
C GLU A 113 -15.91 5.09 -28.91
N LEU A 114 -14.99 6.04 -28.76
CA LEU A 114 -13.60 5.79 -28.33
C LEU A 114 -13.58 5.20 -26.91
N THR A 115 -14.33 5.80 -25.98
CA THR A 115 -14.48 5.33 -24.62
C THR A 115 -15.14 3.95 -24.59
N LEU A 116 -16.20 3.73 -25.37
CA LEU A 116 -16.87 2.42 -25.45
C LEU A 116 -15.97 1.31 -26.02
N ASN A 117 -15.16 1.63 -27.03
CA ASN A 117 -14.21 0.68 -27.61
C ASN A 117 -13.11 0.31 -26.61
N ALA A 118 -12.64 1.26 -25.80
CA ALA A 118 -11.69 0.98 -24.73
C ALA A 118 -12.30 0.05 -23.68
N ILE A 119 -13.54 0.28 -23.25
CA ILE A 119 -14.24 -0.56 -22.27
C ILE A 119 -14.47 -1.99 -22.81
N LYS A 120 -14.81 -2.12 -24.10
CA LYS A 120 -14.93 -3.42 -24.77
C LYS A 120 -13.58 -4.16 -24.80
N ASP A 121 -12.49 -3.47 -25.11
CA ASP A 121 -11.14 -4.06 -25.09
C ASP A 121 -10.74 -4.55 -23.69
N MET A 122 -11.22 -3.89 -22.63
CA MET A 122 -11.03 -4.32 -21.24
C MET A 122 -11.93 -5.51 -20.84
N GLY A 123 -12.88 -5.91 -21.69
CA GLY A 123 -13.77 -7.06 -21.46
C GLY A 123 -14.97 -6.77 -20.57
N PHE A 124 -15.34 -5.49 -20.35
CA PHE A 124 -16.48 -5.13 -19.52
C PHE A 124 -17.74 -4.88 -20.36
N GLN A 125 -18.83 -5.56 -20.04
CA GLN A 125 -20.13 -5.41 -20.71
C GLN A 125 -21.16 -4.64 -19.88
N TYR A 126 -21.16 -4.88 -18.56
CA TYR A 126 -22.14 -4.35 -17.60
C TYR A 126 -21.45 -3.56 -16.49
N MET A 127 -22.15 -2.56 -15.96
CA MET A 127 -21.67 -1.71 -14.89
C MET A 127 -21.90 -2.35 -13.51
N THR A 128 -20.99 -2.07 -12.58
CA THR A 128 -21.23 -2.32 -11.15
C THR A 128 -22.21 -1.29 -10.57
N GLN A 129 -22.80 -1.57 -9.41
CA GLN A 129 -23.74 -0.66 -8.73
C GLN A 129 -23.16 0.76 -8.57
N ILE A 130 -21.92 0.85 -8.07
CA ILE A 130 -21.27 2.15 -7.88
C ILE A 130 -20.99 2.86 -9.21
N GLN A 131 -20.73 2.12 -10.29
CA GLN A 131 -20.54 2.70 -11.62
C GLN A 131 -21.87 3.23 -12.17
N ALA A 132 -22.95 2.44 -12.07
CA ALA A 132 -24.26 2.81 -12.56
C ALA A 132 -24.83 4.04 -11.83
N GLU A 133 -24.57 4.17 -10.53
CA GLU A 133 -25.04 5.32 -9.73
C GLU A 133 -24.13 6.55 -9.86
N ALA A 134 -22.80 6.38 -9.94
CA ALA A 134 -21.88 7.52 -9.94
C ALA A 134 -21.57 8.11 -11.31
N ILE A 135 -21.55 7.30 -12.39
CA ILE A 135 -21.17 7.80 -13.71
C ILE A 135 -22.14 8.86 -14.23
N PRO A 136 -23.48 8.69 -14.20
CA PRO A 136 -24.39 9.68 -14.77
C PRO A 136 -24.31 11.06 -14.11
N PRO A 137 -24.35 11.20 -12.76
CA PRO A 137 -24.15 12.50 -12.10
C PRO A 137 -22.78 13.13 -12.39
N LEU A 138 -21.72 12.31 -12.53
CA LEU A 138 -20.39 12.80 -12.88
C LEU A 138 -20.33 13.37 -14.31
N LEU A 139 -21.02 12.75 -15.27
CA LEU A 139 -21.12 13.25 -16.65
C LEU A 139 -21.92 14.55 -16.74
N GLU A 140 -22.89 14.75 -15.85
CA GLU A 140 -23.64 16.03 -15.70
C GLU A 140 -22.79 17.15 -15.07
N GLY A 141 -21.61 16.84 -14.55
CA GLY A 141 -20.72 17.81 -13.91
C GLY A 141 -20.97 18.05 -12.43
N LYS A 142 -21.77 17.21 -11.75
CA LYS A 142 -22.02 17.34 -10.31
C LYS A 142 -20.78 16.90 -9.51
N ASP A 143 -20.58 17.53 -8.36
CA ASP A 143 -19.67 17.04 -7.34
C ASP A 143 -20.21 15.71 -6.78
N VAL A 144 -19.35 14.72 -6.52
CA VAL A 144 -19.77 13.40 -6.03
C VAL A 144 -18.94 12.96 -4.83
N LEU A 145 -19.64 12.43 -3.82
CA LEU A 145 -19.05 11.70 -2.71
C LEU A 145 -19.57 10.26 -2.76
N GLY A 146 -18.73 9.35 -3.27
CA GLY A 146 -19.03 7.94 -3.44
C GLY A 146 -18.41 7.08 -2.34
N ALA A 147 -19.23 6.26 -1.69
CA ALA A 147 -18.81 5.21 -0.76
C ALA A 147 -19.17 3.84 -1.34
N ALA A 148 -18.17 2.96 -1.44
CA ALA A 148 -18.38 1.57 -1.86
C ALA A 148 -17.23 0.68 -1.40
N ARG A 149 -17.46 -0.61 -1.17
CA ARG A 149 -16.43 -1.59 -0.75
C ARG A 149 -15.22 -1.68 -1.68
N THR A 150 -14.13 -2.26 -1.19
CA THR A 150 -12.94 -2.50 -2.02
C THR A 150 -13.24 -3.53 -3.11
N GLY A 151 -12.79 -3.27 -4.34
CA GLY A 151 -13.06 -4.17 -5.47
C GLY A 151 -14.46 -4.00 -6.10
N SER A 152 -15.21 -2.96 -5.75
CA SER A 152 -16.51 -2.64 -6.37
C SER A 152 -16.42 -1.95 -7.75
N GLY A 153 -15.22 -1.70 -8.26
CA GLY A 153 -15.02 -1.03 -9.55
C GLY A 153 -15.02 0.51 -9.50
N LYS A 154 -14.76 1.11 -8.32
CA LYS A 154 -14.68 2.58 -8.13
C LYS A 154 -13.75 3.29 -9.11
N THR A 155 -12.62 2.66 -9.45
CA THR A 155 -11.61 3.26 -10.33
C THR A 155 -12.17 3.63 -11.70
N LEU A 156 -12.96 2.74 -12.32
CA LEU A 156 -13.63 3.07 -13.58
C LEU A 156 -14.76 4.07 -13.40
N ALA A 157 -15.44 4.07 -12.24
CA ALA A 157 -16.55 4.98 -11.96
C ALA A 157 -16.13 6.46 -12.03
N PHE A 158 -14.91 6.80 -11.59
CA PHE A 158 -14.40 8.18 -11.70
C PHE A 158 -13.52 8.44 -12.92
N LEU A 159 -12.80 7.44 -13.46
CA LEU A 159 -11.91 7.66 -14.61
C LEU A 159 -12.70 7.87 -15.91
N LEU A 160 -13.78 7.11 -16.11
CA LEU A 160 -14.62 7.20 -17.31
C LEU A 160 -15.17 8.60 -17.56
N PRO A 161 -15.89 9.24 -16.60
CA PRO A 161 -16.36 10.60 -16.80
C PRO A 161 -15.22 11.61 -16.92
N ALA A 162 -14.08 11.40 -16.26
CA ALA A 162 -12.94 12.30 -16.36
C ALA A 162 -12.27 12.28 -17.74
N VAL A 163 -12.15 11.11 -18.37
CA VAL A 163 -11.67 10.98 -19.76
C VAL A 163 -12.66 11.63 -20.73
N GLU A 164 -13.95 11.39 -20.54
CA GLU A 164 -14.99 11.97 -21.40
C GLU A 164 -15.02 13.51 -21.30
N LEU A 165 -14.80 14.06 -20.10
CA LEU A 165 -14.65 15.50 -19.87
C LEU A 165 -13.47 16.09 -20.67
N LEU A 166 -12.30 15.42 -20.67
CA LEU A 166 -11.15 15.87 -21.46
C LEU A 166 -11.39 15.76 -22.97
N TYR A 167 -12.14 14.74 -23.40
CA TYR A 167 -12.49 14.52 -24.80
C TYR A 167 -13.42 15.62 -25.33
N HIS A 168 -14.53 15.90 -24.63
CA HIS A 168 -15.48 16.93 -25.06
C HIS A 168 -14.93 18.35 -24.97
N SER A 169 -14.07 18.62 -23.99
CA SER A 169 -13.36 19.90 -23.89
C SER A 169 -12.27 20.08 -24.94
N ARG A 170 -12.04 19.09 -25.82
CA ARG A 170 -10.96 19.06 -26.82
C ARG A 170 -9.60 19.40 -26.20
N PHE A 171 -9.36 18.86 -25.01
CA PHE A 171 -8.22 19.23 -24.21
C PHE A 171 -6.93 18.70 -24.86
N THR A 172 -6.00 19.60 -25.16
CA THR A 172 -4.73 19.29 -25.83
C THR A 172 -3.57 19.35 -24.82
N PRO A 173 -2.38 18.77 -25.13
CA PRO A 173 -1.21 18.89 -24.25
C PRO A 173 -0.85 20.34 -23.89
N ARG A 174 -1.12 21.30 -24.79
CA ARG A 174 -0.88 22.74 -24.55
C ARG A 174 -1.75 23.32 -23.44
N ASN A 175 -2.89 22.71 -23.13
CA ASN A 175 -3.76 23.14 -22.06
C ASN A 175 -3.24 22.74 -20.67
N GLY A 176 -2.23 21.87 -20.60
CA GLY A 176 -1.62 21.41 -19.36
C GLY A 176 -2.38 20.24 -18.76
N THR A 177 -2.61 20.28 -17.44
CA THR A 177 -3.35 19.26 -16.68
C THR A 177 -4.79 19.70 -16.43
N GLY A 178 -5.74 18.94 -16.97
CA GLY A 178 -7.18 19.16 -16.87
C GLY A 178 -7.86 18.24 -15.87
N VAL A 179 -7.31 17.04 -15.63
CA VAL A 179 -7.76 16.08 -14.62
C VAL A 179 -6.59 15.72 -13.71
N LEU A 180 -6.82 15.80 -12.40
CA LEU A 180 -5.87 15.37 -11.38
C LEU A 180 -6.50 14.31 -10.48
N VAL A 181 -5.85 13.14 -10.39
CA VAL A 181 -6.26 12.06 -9.49
C VAL A 181 -5.21 11.91 -8.39
N LEU A 182 -5.64 12.11 -7.15
CA LEU A 182 -4.84 11.95 -5.96
C LEU A 182 -5.08 10.58 -5.32
N CYS A 183 -3.99 9.83 -5.16
CA CYS A 183 -4.01 8.54 -4.48
C CYS A 183 -3.09 8.60 -3.25
N PRO A 184 -3.49 8.04 -2.09
CA PRO A 184 -2.68 8.02 -0.87
C PRO A 184 -1.35 7.28 -1.06
N THR A 185 -1.35 6.20 -1.86
CA THR A 185 -0.14 5.40 -2.08
C THR A 185 0.35 5.41 -3.51
N ARG A 186 1.65 5.18 -3.64
CA ARG A 186 2.35 5.02 -4.92
C ARG A 186 1.81 3.82 -5.70
N GLU A 187 1.52 2.75 -4.97
CA GLU A 187 0.94 1.51 -5.46
C GLU A 187 -0.41 1.73 -6.13
N LEU A 188 -1.34 2.37 -5.42
CA LEU A 188 -2.65 2.72 -5.96
C LEU A 188 -2.51 3.69 -7.14
N ALA A 189 -1.62 4.68 -7.07
CA ALA A 189 -1.36 5.59 -8.17
C ALA A 189 -0.88 4.87 -9.45
N ILE A 190 0.04 3.89 -9.32
CA ILE A 190 0.52 3.08 -10.46
C ILE A 190 -0.64 2.29 -11.08
N GLN A 191 -1.51 1.71 -10.25
CA GLN A 191 -2.64 0.94 -10.73
C GLN A 191 -3.69 1.81 -11.40
N THR A 192 -4.09 2.91 -10.78
CA THR A 192 -5.03 3.88 -11.37
C THR A 192 -4.50 4.43 -12.68
N HIS A 193 -3.18 4.69 -12.77
CA HIS A 193 -2.53 5.04 -14.03
C HIS A 193 -2.58 3.91 -15.07
N ALA A 194 -2.41 2.64 -14.69
CA ALA A 194 -2.54 1.52 -15.62
C ALA A 194 -3.97 1.42 -16.19
N VAL A 195 -4.99 1.52 -15.34
CA VAL A 195 -6.40 1.53 -15.77
C VAL A 195 -6.69 2.73 -16.67
N ALA A 196 -6.18 3.93 -16.31
CA ALA A 196 -6.33 5.13 -17.14
C ALA A 196 -5.63 4.98 -18.50
N LYS A 197 -4.49 4.27 -18.57
CA LYS A 197 -3.78 4.00 -19.82
C LYS A 197 -4.60 3.13 -20.76
N ASP A 198 -5.23 2.08 -20.23
CA ASP A 198 -6.09 1.18 -21.01
C ASP A 198 -7.34 1.92 -21.51
N LEU A 199 -7.92 2.77 -20.67
CA LEU A 199 -9.08 3.58 -21.02
C LEU A 199 -8.74 4.65 -22.08
N LEU A 200 -7.55 5.25 -22.02
CA LEU A 200 -7.07 6.26 -22.97
C LEU A 200 -6.51 5.66 -24.27
N LYS A 201 -6.53 4.34 -24.47
CA LYS A 201 -5.94 3.66 -25.63
C LYS A 201 -6.40 4.22 -26.98
N HIS A 202 -7.65 4.65 -27.08
CA HIS A 202 -8.26 5.20 -28.30
C HIS A 202 -8.34 6.75 -28.28
N HIS A 203 -7.78 7.40 -27.26
CA HIS A 203 -7.85 8.85 -27.04
C HIS A 203 -6.49 9.52 -27.30
N ALA A 204 -6.51 10.81 -27.68
CA ALA A 204 -5.28 11.59 -27.97
C ALA A 204 -4.66 12.25 -26.72
N GLN A 205 -5.38 12.22 -25.60
CA GLN A 205 -5.01 12.87 -24.35
C GLN A 205 -3.77 12.22 -23.73
N THR A 206 -2.91 13.05 -23.13
CA THR A 206 -1.68 12.59 -22.48
C THR A 206 -1.92 12.18 -21.03
N LEU A 207 -1.23 11.11 -20.61
CA LEU A 207 -1.29 10.54 -19.26
C LEU A 207 0.07 10.67 -18.57
N GLY A 208 0.07 11.05 -17.30
CA GLY A 208 1.26 11.14 -16.48
C GLY A 208 1.10 10.53 -15.09
N LEU A 209 2.23 10.13 -14.51
CA LEU A 209 2.33 9.55 -13.17
C LEU A 209 3.40 10.29 -12.37
N VAL A 210 3.03 10.78 -11.19
CA VAL A 210 3.91 11.54 -10.29
C VAL A 210 3.87 10.93 -8.89
N ILE A 211 4.91 10.18 -8.55
CA ILE A 211 4.96 9.42 -7.29
C ILE A 211 6.33 9.57 -6.62
N GLY A 212 6.35 9.54 -5.29
CA GLY A 212 7.60 9.59 -4.54
C GLY A 212 8.53 8.41 -4.90
N GLY A 213 9.84 8.60 -4.77
CA GLY A 213 10.84 7.54 -5.01
C GLY A 213 11.17 7.26 -6.48
N ALA A 214 10.49 7.92 -7.43
CA ALA A 214 10.86 7.94 -8.84
C ALA A 214 11.74 9.16 -9.19
N ALA A 215 12.36 9.15 -10.37
CA ALA A 215 13.30 10.18 -10.81
C ALA A 215 12.59 11.50 -11.17
N ARG A 216 12.81 12.53 -10.33
CA ARG A 216 12.10 13.82 -10.42
C ARG A 216 12.28 14.55 -11.75
N ARG A 217 13.48 14.49 -12.33
CA ARG A 217 13.79 15.20 -13.58
C ARG A 217 12.90 14.73 -14.73
N GLY A 218 12.79 13.42 -14.93
CA GLY A 218 11.96 12.85 -15.99
C GLY A 218 10.45 13.06 -15.77
N GLU A 219 10.00 13.22 -14.51
CA GLU A 219 8.63 13.66 -14.22
C GLU A 219 8.42 15.12 -14.60
N ALA A 220 9.31 16.02 -14.18
CA ALA A 220 9.23 17.44 -14.50
C ALA A 220 9.21 17.68 -16.01
N ASP A 221 10.09 17.03 -16.77
CA ASP A 221 10.15 17.18 -18.23
C ASP A 221 8.85 16.75 -18.92
N ARG A 222 8.19 15.69 -18.41
CA ARG A 222 6.90 15.22 -18.94
C ARG A 222 5.76 16.19 -18.60
N ILE A 223 5.73 16.68 -17.36
CA ILE A 223 4.71 17.64 -16.90
C ILE A 223 4.80 18.94 -17.72
N VAL A 224 6.01 19.45 -17.95
CA VAL A 224 6.24 20.69 -18.73
C VAL A 224 5.85 20.52 -20.20
N LYS A 225 6.02 19.33 -20.78
CA LYS A 225 5.54 19.03 -22.14
C LYS A 225 4.01 19.04 -22.27
N GLY A 226 3.28 18.91 -21.17
CA GLY A 226 1.82 18.90 -21.13
C GLY A 226 1.24 17.52 -20.89
N VAL A 227 0.73 17.31 -19.67
CA VAL A 227 0.03 16.08 -19.24
C VAL A 227 -1.42 16.41 -18.95
N ASN A 228 -2.37 15.82 -19.69
CA ASN A 228 -3.79 16.12 -19.58
C ASN A 228 -4.47 15.46 -18.37
N LEU A 229 -4.18 14.18 -18.15
CA LEU A 229 -4.61 13.41 -16.97
C LEU A 229 -3.38 13.07 -16.14
N LEU A 230 -3.33 13.58 -14.91
CA LEU A 230 -2.22 13.34 -13.98
C LEU A 230 -2.69 12.48 -12.80
N VAL A 231 -2.02 11.35 -12.57
CA VAL A 231 -2.20 10.56 -11.34
C VAL A 231 -1.02 10.81 -10.41
N ALA A 232 -1.27 11.16 -9.16
CA ALA A 232 -0.20 11.55 -8.25
C ALA A 232 -0.43 11.19 -6.78
N THR A 233 0.68 11.06 -6.04
CA THR A 233 0.66 11.04 -4.56
C THR A 233 0.82 12.45 -3.99
N PRO A 234 0.13 12.84 -2.91
CA PRO A 234 0.09 14.21 -2.40
C PRO A 234 1.46 14.87 -2.23
N GLY A 235 2.38 14.27 -1.46
CA GLY A 235 3.68 14.88 -1.17
C GLY A 235 4.54 15.14 -2.42
N ARG A 236 4.52 14.22 -3.40
CA ARG A 236 5.28 14.42 -4.65
C ARG A 236 4.61 15.44 -5.58
N LEU A 237 3.28 15.47 -5.61
CA LEU A 237 2.56 16.50 -6.36
C LEU A 237 2.88 17.89 -5.80
N LEU A 238 2.87 18.05 -4.48
CA LEU A 238 3.15 19.32 -3.82
C LEU A 238 4.55 19.85 -4.18
N ASP A 239 5.58 18.99 -4.19
CA ASP A 239 6.91 19.36 -4.69
C ASP A 239 6.84 19.87 -6.14
N HIS A 240 6.13 19.18 -7.04
CA HIS A 240 6.02 19.64 -8.42
C HIS A 240 5.26 20.97 -8.55
N LEU A 241 4.19 21.17 -7.78
CA LEU A 241 3.42 22.42 -7.75
C LEU A 241 4.27 23.61 -7.28
N GLN A 242 5.16 23.40 -6.31
CA GLN A 242 6.01 24.46 -5.75
C GLN A 242 7.26 24.73 -6.59
N ASN A 243 7.89 23.68 -7.13
CA ASN A 243 9.26 23.74 -7.60
C ASN A 243 9.43 23.46 -9.12
N THR A 244 8.37 23.10 -9.85
CA THR A 244 8.47 22.83 -11.31
C THR A 244 8.00 24.04 -12.11
N LYS A 245 8.96 24.81 -12.63
CA LYS A 245 8.69 25.92 -13.53
C LYS A 245 8.05 25.40 -14.83
N GLY A 246 6.93 25.98 -15.24
CA GLY A 246 6.20 25.59 -16.45
C GLY A 246 5.15 24.49 -16.25
N PHE A 247 4.90 24.04 -15.02
CA PHE A 247 3.75 23.17 -14.76
C PHE A 247 2.44 23.96 -14.95
N LEU A 248 1.68 23.63 -16.00
CA LEU A 248 0.40 24.27 -16.31
C LEU A 248 -0.77 23.50 -15.66
N TYR A 249 -1.23 23.95 -14.51
CA TYR A 249 -2.37 23.40 -13.75
C TYR A 249 -3.52 24.41 -13.57
N LYS A 250 -3.45 25.58 -14.22
CA LYS A 250 -4.47 26.65 -14.11
C LYS A 250 -5.80 26.30 -14.78
N ASN A 251 -5.78 25.35 -15.73
CA ASN A 251 -6.95 24.91 -16.49
C ASN A 251 -7.52 23.59 -15.92
N LEU A 252 -7.29 23.31 -14.63
CA LEU A 252 -7.77 22.10 -13.98
C LEU A 252 -9.31 22.11 -13.91
N MET A 253 -9.95 21.12 -14.52
CA MET A 253 -11.41 20.98 -14.59
C MET A 253 -11.94 19.99 -13.54
N CYS A 254 -11.20 18.90 -13.27
CA CYS A 254 -11.62 17.86 -12.34
C CYS A 254 -10.51 17.48 -11.35
N LEU A 255 -10.87 17.43 -10.06
CA LEU A 255 -10.02 16.90 -8.99
C LEU A 255 -10.69 15.65 -8.40
N VAL A 256 -10.00 14.52 -8.50
CA VAL A 256 -10.42 13.24 -7.92
C VAL A 256 -9.53 12.91 -6.73
N ILE A 257 -10.16 12.50 -5.63
CA ILE A 257 -9.49 12.01 -4.43
C ILE A 257 -9.95 10.57 -4.20
N ASP A 258 -9.05 9.62 -4.45
CA ASP A 258 -9.30 8.18 -4.27
C ASP A 258 -8.76 7.71 -2.92
N GLU A 259 -9.47 6.80 -2.25
CA GLU A 259 -9.23 6.40 -0.86
C GLU A 259 -9.07 7.63 0.08
N ALA A 260 -10.06 8.54 0.05
CA ALA A 260 -10.03 9.81 0.79
C ALA A 260 -9.86 9.63 2.31
N ASP A 261 -10.41 8.56 2.87
CA ASP A 261 -10.25 8.19 4.26
C ASP A 261 -8.78 7.93 4.64
N ARG A 262 -8.02 7.33 3.73
CA ARG A 262 -6.60 7.04 3.94
C ARG A 262 -5.72 8.27 3.85
N ILE A 263 -6.08 9.23 2.99
CA ILE A 263 -5.37 10.52 2.90
C ILE A 263 -5.42 11.25 4.25
N LEU A 264 -6.54 11.12 4.98
CA LEU A 264 -6.70 11.66 6.33
C LEU A 264 -5.93 10.85 7.39
N GLU A 265 -5.90 9.53 7.28
CA GLU A 265 -5.18 8.64 8.23
C GLU A 265 -3.66 8.77 8.14
N GLU A 266 -3.08 8.90 6.94
CA GLU A 266 -1.63 9.00 6.74
C GLU A 266 -1.06 10.39 7.07
N ASN A 267 -1.85 11.26 7.73
CA ASN A 267 -1.52 12.65 8.09
C ASN A 267 -1.14 13.53 6.89
N PHE A 268 -1.62 13.23 5.68
CA PHE A 268 -1.44 14.10 4.51
C PHE A 268 -2.33 15.34 4.53
N GLU A 269 -3.02 15.61 5.64
CA GLU A 269 -3.98 16.70 5.77
C GLU A 269 -3.34 18.06 5.46
N GLU A 270 -2.12 18.28 5.94
CA GLU A 270 -1.39 19.53 5.72
C GLU A 270 -0.90 19.67 4.28
N GLU A 271 -0.36 18.60 3.68
CA GLU A 271 -0.01 18.61 2.25
C GLU A 271 -1.23 18.85 1.39
N MET A 272 -2.37 18.23 1.72
CA MET A 272 -3.62 18.42 1.01
C MET A 272 -4.12 19.86 1.10
N LYS A 273 -4.14 20.46 2.31
CA LYS A 273 -4.49 21.88 2.49
C LYS A 273 -3.62 22.78 1.60
N GLN A 274 -2.32 22.51 1.52
CA GLN A 274 -1.41 23.26 0.67
C GLN A 274 -1.69 23.06 -0.82
N ILE A 275 -1.91 21.82 -1.27
CA ILE A 275 -2.27 21.50 -2.66
C ILE A 275 -3.54 22.26 -3.04
N ILE A 276 -4.59 22.17 -2.22
CA ILE A 276 -5.88 22.81 -2.46
C ILE A 276 -5.73 24.34 -2.53
N LYS A 277 -4.86 24.92 -1.70
CA LYS A 277 -4.56 26.36 -1.70
C LYS A 277 -3.86 26.81 -2.98
N ILE A 278 -3.02 25.96 -3.58
CA ILE A 278 -2.28 26.27 -4.82
C ILE A 278 -3.16 26.05 -6.06
N LEU A 279 -4.00 25.01 -6.07
CA LEU A 279 -4.83 24.67 -7.22
C LEU A 279 -5.92 25.73 -7.46
N PRO A 280 -6.29 26.00 -8.73
CA PRO A 280 -7.30 27.00 -9.05
C PRO A 280 -8.66 26.61 -8.46
N LYS A 281 -9.37 27.57 -7.85
CA LYS A 281 -10.74 27.37 -7.33
C LYS A 281 -11.76 27.29 -8.46
N ASP A 282 -11.57 28.10 -9.50
CA ASP A 282 -12.41 28.20 -10.68
C ASP A 282 -11.57 27.94 -11.94
N SER A 283 -12.12 27.19 -12.90
CA SER A 283 -11.50 26.97 -14.21
C SER A 283 -11.64 28.25 -15.05
N VAL A 284 -10.51 28.89 -15.34
CA VAL A 284 -10.46 30.18 -16.06
C VAL A 284 -10.78 30.04 -17.56
N THR A 285 -10.81 28.82 -18.09
CA THR A 285 -10.90 28.58 -19.53
C THR A 285 -12.34 28.51 -20.03
N LYS A 286 -12.80 29.55 -20.73
CA LYS A 286 -13.99 29.48 -21.60
C LYS A 286 -13.63 28.66 -22.84
N PHE A 287 -13.94 27.37 -22.85
CA PHE A 287 -13.84 26.57 -24.07
C PHE A 287 -15.04 26.87 -24.99
N GLY A 288 -14.76 27.43 -26.17
CA GLY A 288 -15.76 27.67 -27.20
C GLY A 288 -16.21 26.34 -27.83
N LEU A 289 -17.40 25.86 -27.45
CA LEU A 289 -18.04 24.72 -28.08
C LEU A 289 -18.77 25.19 -29.35
N GLU A 290 -18.20 24.94 -30.53
CA GLU A 290 -18.99 24.91 -31.76
C GLU A 290 -19.78 23.60 -31.81
N ALA A 291 -21.08 23.71 -31.58
CA ALA A 291 -22.02 22.60 -31.47
C ALA A 291 -22.23 21.92 -32.83
N LYS A 292 -21.98 20.60 -32.89
CA LYS A 292 -22.56 19.75 -33.94
C LYS A 292 -23.64 18.80 -33.45
N ASN A 293 -23.81 18.58 -32.14
CA ASN A 293 -24.86 17.71 -31.58
C ASN A 293 -25.49 18.34 -30.32
N GLY A 294 -26.78 18.67 -30.38
CA GLY A 294 -27.45 19.60 -29.45
C GLY A 294 -27.76 19.10 -28.03
N ALA A 295 -27.85 17.78 -27.77
CA ALA A 295 -28.22 17.26 -26.46
C ALA A 295 -27.01 17.00 -25.54
N LEU A 296 -25.96 16.36 -26.06
CA LEU A 296 -24.73 16.06 -25.31
C LEU A 296 -24.00 17.35 -24.90
N THR A 297 -23.98 18.35 -25.78
CA THR A 297 -23.35 19.65 -25.54
C THR A 297 -24.00 20.38 -24.35
N LEU A 298 -25.30 20.18 -24.10
CA LEU A 298 -26.02 20.85 -23.01
C LEU A 298 -25.73 20.23 -21.63
N MET A 299 -25.56 18.90 -21.55
CA MET A 299 -25.15 18.21 -20.32
C MET A 299 -23.74 18.62 -19.90
N PHE A 300 -22.80 18.66 -20.84
CA PHE A 300 -21.45 19.14 -20.56
C PHE A 300 -21.35 20.66 -20.41
N ARG A 301 -22.33 21.44 -20.85
CA ARG A 301 -22.32 22.91 -20.67
C ARG A 301 -22.51 23.32 -19.21
N ASN A 302 -23.26 22.55 -18.43
CA ASN A 302 -23.34 22.73 -16.97
C ASN A 302 -22.06 22.22 -16.26
N ALA A 303 -21.47 21.13 -16.75
CA ALA A 303 -20.16 20.62 -16.27
C ALA A 303 -18.98 21.54 -16.61
N LEU A 304 -19.08 22.30 -17.71
CA LEU A 304 -18.18 23.37 -18.13
C LEU A 304 -18.49 24.71 -17.44
N GLY A 305 -19.39 24.70 -16.44
CA GLY A 305 -19.51 25.79 -15.48
C GLY A 305 -18.14 26.13 -14.91
N LEU A 306 -17.92 27.41 -14.61
CA LEU A 306 -16.63 27.97 -14.20
C LEU A 306 -15.96 27.30 -12.98
N ALA A 307 -16.64 26.39 -12.29
CA ALA A 307 -16.17 25.76 -11.06
C ALA A 307 -15.56 24.38 -11.33
N ARG A 308 -14.42 24.11 -10.69
CA ARG A 308 -13.75 22.80 -10.74
C ARG A 308 -14.63 21.72 -10.11
N GLN A 309 -14.92 20.65 -10.86
CA GLN A 309 -15.61 19.46 -10.36
C GLN A 309 -14.73 18.71 -9.35
N LYS A 310 -15.31 18.27 -8.23
CA LYS A 310 -14.63 17.55 -7.15
C LYS A 310 -15.28 16.19 -6.93
N VAL A 311 -14.45 15.16 -6.90
CA VAL A 311 -14.90 13.78 -6.81
C VAL A 311 -14.15 13.08 -5.67
N PHE A 312 -14.89 12.49 -4.74
CA PHE A 312 -14.33 11.78 -3.61
C PHE A 312 -14.83 10.35 -3.62
N PHE A 313 -13.90 9.41 -3.60
CA PHE A 313 -14.22 8.00 -3.42
C PHE A 313 -13.53 7.47 -2.17
N SER A 314 -14.31 6.74 -1.38
CA SER A 314 -13.81 6.07 -0.18
C SER A 314 -14.38 4.66 -0.08
N ALA A 315 -13.66 3.80 0.62
CA ALA A 315 -14.20 2.50 1.02
C ALA A 315 -15.15 2.62 2.22
N THR A 316 -15.01 3.67 3.02
CA THR A 316 -15.79 3.88 4.23
C THR A 316 -16.24 5.34 4.35
N GLN A 317 -17.50 5.53 4.77
CA GLN A 317 -18.01 6.82 5.14
C GLN A 317 -17.69 7.08 6.62
N THR A 318 -16.90 8.11 6.92
CA THR A 318 -16.69 8.57 8.30
C THR A 318 -16.98 10.06 8.40
N LYS A 319 -17.30 10.55 9.61
CA LYS A 319 -17.49 11.99 9.85
C LYS A 319 -16.28 12.81 9.41
N LYS A 320 -15.06 12.30 9.64
CA LYS A 320 -13.82 12.95 9.19
C LYS A 320 -13.75 13.14 7.67
N VAL A 321 -14.22 12.16 6.89
CA VAL A 321 -14.27 12.28 5.42
C VAL A 321 -15.29 13.33 5.00
N GLN A 322 -16.44 13.41 5.69
CA GLN A 322 -17.44 14.46 5.47
C GLN A 322 -16.89 15.84 5.84
N ASP A 323 -16.21 15.97 6.99
CA ASP A 323 -15.59 17.21 7.44
C ASP A 323 -14.49 17.68 6.46
N PHE A 324 -13.72 16.74 5.92
CA PHE A 324 -12.71 17.03 4.90
C PHE A 324 -13.35 17.44 3.56
N ALA A 325 -14.45 16.80 3.18
CA ALA A 325 -15.24 17.22 2.03
C ALA A 325 -15.78 18.65 2.24
N CYS A 326 -16.30 18.97 3.43
CA CYS A 326 -16.73 20.32 3.79
C CYS A 326 -15.58 21.34 3.70
N LEU A 327 -14.38 21.01 4.19
CA LEU A 327 -13.18 21.84 4.07
C LEU A 327 -12.85 22.16 2.60
N LEU A 328 -13.06 21.18 1.73
CA LEU A 328 -12.88 21.31 0.28
C LEU A 328 -14.01 22.07 -0.42
N SER A 329 -15.04 22.49 0.31
CA SER A 329 -16.18 23.28 -0.16
C SER A 329 -16.87 22.64 -1.36
N LEU A 330 -17.25 21.36 -1.28
CA LEU A 330 -18.15 20.79 -2.29
C LEU A 330 -19.47 21.56 -2.26
N LYS A 331 -19.98 21.94 -3.43
CA LYS A 331 -21.28 22.60 -3.54
C LYS A 331 -22.32 21.52 -3.84
N ASP A 332 -23.20 21.24 -2.88
CA ASP A 332 -24.31 20.29 -3.02
C ASP A 332 -23.93 18.95 -3.70
N PRO A 333 -23.03 18.15 -3.09
CA PRO A 333 -22.54 16.93 -3.73
C PRO A 333 -23.61 15.84 -3.77
N ALA A 334 -23.66 15.09 -4.86
CA ALA A 334 -24.44 13.85 -4.90
C ALA A 334 -23.77 12.82 -4.00
N TYR A 335 -24.50 12.44 -2.94
CA TYR A 335 -24.08 11.41 -2.00
C TYR A 335 -24.52 10.04 -2.53
N ILE A 336 -23.54 9.16 -2.73
CA ILE A 336 -23.78 7.82 -3.28
C ILE A 336 -23.15 6.80 -2.33
N ASP A 337 -24.00 6.04 -1.64
CA ASP A 337 -23.55 4.94 -0.76
C ASP A 337 -24.31 3.67 -1.14
N VAL A 338 -23.65 2.83 -1.94
CA VAL A 338 -24.21 1.55 -2.41
C VAL A 338 -24.18 0.46 -1.35
N ASP A 339 -23.54 0.72 -0.20
CA ASP A 339 -23.41 -0.23 0.90
C ASP A 339 -24.25 0.16 2.13
N ASP A 340 -24.97 1.29 2.09
CA ASP A 340 -25.84 1.72 3.20
C ASP A 340 -26.99 0.70 3.43
N GLY A 341 -27.24 0.39 4.70
CA GLY A 341 -28.26 -0.59 5.12
C GLY A 341 -27.84 -2.08 5.06
N ARG A 342 -26.61 -2.44 4.65
CA ARG A 342 -26.18 -3.85 4.66
C ARG A 342 -25.92 -4.41 6.07
N LYS A 343 -26.20 -5.71 6.23
CA LYS A 343 -25.92 -6.48 7.46
C LYS A 343 -24.43 -6.80 7.66
N ARG A 344 -23.63 -6.84 6.59
CA ARG A 344 -22.19 -7.16 6.60
C ARG A 344 -21.44 -6.17 5.71
N VAL A 345 -20.28 -5.69 6.18
CA VAL A 345 -19.42 -4.71 5.46
C VAL A 345 -18.40 -5.40 4.52
N THR A 346 -18.29 -6.72 4.62
CA THR A 346 -17.31 -7.54 3.86
C THR A 346 -17.91 -8.11 2.56
N ASN A 347 -17.07 -8.64 1.68
CA ASN A 347 -17.49 -9.21 0.39
C ASN A 347 -18.41 -10.44 0.59
N GLU A 348 -19.43 -10.64 -0.25
CA GLU A 348 -20.45 -11.70 -0.05
C GLU A 348 -19.92 -13.13 -0.20
N GLY A 349 -18.92 -13.33 -1.08
CA GLY A 349 -18.27 -14.64 -1.29
C GLY A 349 -17.16 -14.97 -0.30
N LEU A 350 -16.96 -14.12 0.72
CA LEU A 350 -15.89 -14.26 1.69
C LEU A 350 -16.32 -15.09 2.90
N GLN A 351 -15.66 -16.23 3.09
CA GLN A 351 -15.73 -17.04 4.31
C GLN A 351 -14.66 -16.55 5.29
N GLN A 352 -15.07 -16.19 6.50
CA GLN A 352 -14.20 -15.57 7.49
C GLN A 352 -14.25 -16.34 8.78
N GLY A 353 -13.08 -16.60 9.35
CA GLY A 353 -13.03 -17.03 10.72
C GLY A 353 -11.72 -16.72 11.41
N TYR A 354 -11.65 -17.17 12.65
CA TYR A 354 -10.51 -16.99 13.52
C TYR A 354 -10.10 -18.33 14.13
N CYS A 355 -8.83 -18.43 14.51
CA CYS A 355 -8.34 -19.52 15.34
C CYS A 355 -7.57 -18.95 16.52
N ILE A 356 -7.76 -19.58 17.68
CA ILE A 356 -7.04 -19.23 18.90
C ILE A 356 -5.74 -20.03 18.88
N VAL A 357 -4.60 -19.33 18.82
CA VAL A 357 -3.28 -19.93 18.68
C VAL A 357 -2.38 -19.39 19.79
N PRO A 358 -1.92 -20.23 20.72
CA PRO A 358 -0.87 -19.85 21.67
C PRO A 358 0.36 -19.33 20.93
N SER A 359 1.03 -18.31 21.49
CA SER A 359 2.12 -17.59 20.80
C SER A 359 3.21 -18.53 20.27
N ASP A 360 3.58 -19.55 21.04
CA ASP A 360 4.60 -20.53 20.71
C ASP A 360 4.23 -21.46 19.53
N GLN A 361 2.94 -21.63 19.24
CA GLN A 361 2.45 -22.50 18.16
C GLN A 361 2.18 -21.76 16.84
N ARG A 362 2.21 -20.42 16.84
CA ARG A 362 1.83 -19.60 15.68
C ARG A 362 2.66 -19.91 14.43
N LEU A 363 3.98 -20.02 14.59
CA LEU A 363 4.88 -20.32 13.47
C LEU A 363 4.63 -21.71 12.89
N LEU A 364 4.34 -22.70 13.74
CA LEU A 364 4.06 -24.08 13.34
C LEU A 364 2.76 -24.18 12.54
N LEU A 365 1.72 -23.47 13.00
CA LEU A 365 0.45 -23.42 12.30
C LEU A 365 0.60 -22.74 10.94
N LEU A 366 1.30 -21.60 10.88
CA LEU A 366 1.56 -20.90 9.62
C LEU A 366 2.32 -21.79 8.63
N HIS A 367 3.41 -22.42 9.07
CA HIS A 367 4.18 -23.33 8.24
C HIS A 367 3.33 -24.49 7.72
N SER A 368 2.58 -25.16 8.61
CA SER A 368 1.72 -26.29 8.24
C SER A 368 0.63 -25.89 7.24
N PHE A 369 0.04 -24.70 7.43
CA PHE A 369 -0.96 -24.13 6.54
C PHE A 369 -0.39 -23.84 5.15
N LEU A 370 0.76 -23.16 5.08
CA LEU A 370 1.42 -22.81 3.82
C LEU A 370 1.92 -24.05 3.07
N LYS A 371 2.42 -25.06 3.80
CA LYS A 371 2.83 -26.36 3.24
C LYS A 371 1.67 -27.06 2.50
N ARG A 372 0.46 -26.99 3.06
CA ARG A 372 -0.76 -27.58 2.47
C ARG A 372 -1.37 -26.74 1.34
N SER A 373 -1.17 -25.42 1.38
CA SER A 373 -1.79 -24.47 0.45
C SER A 373 -0.87 -24.02 -0.70
N ARG A 374 0.17 -24.79 -1.04
CA ARG A 374 1.16 -24.43 -2.09
C ARG A 374 0.56 -24.23 -3.48
N ALA A 375 -0.50 -24.96 -3.82
CA ALA A 375 -1.18 -24.85 -5.11
C ALA A 375 -2.14 -23.66 -5.20
N LYS A 376 -2.29 -22.90 -4.11
CA LYS A 376 -3.22 -21.77 -4.00
C LYS A 376 -2.47 -20.45 -3.98
N LYS A 377 -3.19 -19.36 -4.24
CA LYS A 377 -2.69 -18.00 -4.04
C LYS A 377 -3.03 -17.56 -2.63
N VAL A 378 -2.00 -17.28 -1.82
CA VAL A 378 -2.14 -16.98 -0.39
C VAL A 378 -1.45 -15.66 -0.07
N MET A 379 -2.12 -14.80 0.69
CA MET A 379 -1.50 -13.62 1.28
C MET A 379 -1.44 -13.76 2.79
N VAL A 380 -0.31 -13.37 3.39
CA VAL A 380 -0.09 -13.40 4.84
C VAL A 380 0.28 -12.02 5.34
N PHE A 381 -0.54 -11.47 6.23
CA PHE A 381 -0.35 -10.15 6.83
C PHE A 381 0.39 -10.23 8.16
N PHE A 382 1.43 -9.39 8.29
CA PHE A 382 2.22 -9.21 9.51
C PHE A 382 2.19 -7.74 9.96
N SER A 383 2.37 -7.52 11.25
CA SER A 383 2.36 -6.19 11.88
C SER A 383 3.62 -5.36 11.59
N SER A 384 4.75 -5.99 11.26
CA SER A 384 6.03 -5.30 11.10
C SER A 384 6.81 -5.70 9.84
N CYS A 385 7.60 -4.74 9.32
CA CYS A 385 8.47 -4.98 8.16
C CYS A 385 9.55 -6.03 8.44
N ASN A 386 10.12 -6.05 9.65
CA ASN A 386 11.16 -7.01 10.00
C ASN A 386 10.57 -8.41 10.18
N SER A 387 9.31 -8.53 10.65
CA SER A 387 8.60 -9.80 10.68
C SER A 387 8.41 -10.37 9.27
N VAL A 388 7.97 -9.56 8.30
CA VAL A 388 7.87 -10.00 6.89
C VAL A 388 9.22 -10.48 6.37
N LYS A 389 10.29 -9.72 6.63
CA LYS A 389 11.65 -10.07 6.20
C LYS A 389 12.12 -11.40 6.80
N PHE A 390 12.01 -11.56 8.11
CA PHE A 390 12.40 -12.79 8.82
C PHE A 390 11.63 -14.00 8.31
N HIS A 391 10.31 -13.92 8.21
CA HIS A 391 9.50 -15.04 7.74
C HIS A 391 9.80 -15.35 6.27
N SER A 392 10.03 -14.36 5.41
CA SER A 392 10.43 -14.58 4.00
C SER A 392 11.76 -15.31 3.91
N GLU A 393 12.76 -14.89 4.68
CA GLU A 393 14.06 -15.54 4.73
C GLU A 393 13.92 -16.98 5.25
N LEU A 394 13.24 -17.18 6.38
CA LEU A 394 13.01 -18.49 6.98
C LEU A 394 12.29 -19.46 6.04
N LEU A 395 11.19 -19.02 5.41
CA LEU A 395 10.41 -19.84 4.47
C LEU A 395 11.27 -20.26 3.25
N LYS A 396 12.13 -19.38 2.74
CA LYS A 396 13.06 -19.73 1.65
C LYS A 396 14.07 -20.81 2.05
N TYR A 397 14.61 -20.76 3.27
CA TYR A 397 15.51 -21.82 3.76
C TYR A 397 14.83 -23.19 3.87
N ILE A 398 13.55 -23.23 4.22
CA ILE A 398 12.76 -24.47 4.27
C ILE A 398 12.12 -24.83 2.92
N LYS A 399 12.63 -24.27 1.81
CA LYS A 399 12.20 -24.54 0.43
C LYS A 399 10.71 -24.24 0.19
N LEU A 400 10.22 -23.16 0.78
CA LEU A 400 8.92 -22.56 0.50
C LEU A 400 9.12 -21.23 -0.22
N ASP A 401 8.90 -21.23 -1.53
CA ASP A 401 9.00 -20.02 -2.34
C ASP A 401 7.90 -19.02 -1.95
N CYS A 402 8.32 -17.81 -1.62
CA CYS A 402 7.43 -16.73 -1.25
C CYS A 402 7.91 -15.37 -1.77
N TYR A 403 6.93 -14.53 -2.08
CA TYR A 403 7.09 -13.12 -2.37
C TYR A 403 6.99 -12.32 -1.06
N ASP A 404 7.69 -11.20 -0.97
CA ASP A 404 7.65 -10.32 0.20
C ASP A 404 7.52 -8.85 -0.20
N ILE A 405 6.54 -8.13 0.38
CA ILE A 405 6.31 -6.69 0.18
C ILE A 405 6.19 -5.99 1.54
N HIS A 406 7.08 -5.03 1.80
CA HIS A 406 7.05 -4.23 3.02
C HIS A 406 7.66 -2.83 2.79
N GLY A 407 7.40 -1.89 3.71
CA GLY A 407 7.77 -0.46 3.54
C GLY A 407 9.27 -0.18 3.40
N ASN A 408 10.12 -0.98 4.06
CA ASN A 408 11.59 -0.82 3.98
C ASN A 408 12.22 -1.25 2.64
N GLN A 409 11.45 -1.83 1.71
CA GLN A 409 11.97 -2.22 0.40
C GLN A 409 12.05 -1.02 -0.56
N LYS A 410 13.03 -1.04 -1.45
CA LYS A 410 13.10 -0.10 -2.57
C LYS A 410 11.85 -0.24 -3.45
N GLN A 411 11.34 0.89 -3.94
CA GLN A 411 10.12 0.94 -4.77
C GLN A 411 10.18 -0.01 -5.97
N GLN A 412 11.29 -0.03 -6.70
CA GLN A 412 11.47 -0.90 -7.88
C GLN A 412 11.25 -2.38 -7.53
N LYS A 413 11.78 -2.84 -6.38
CA LYS A 413 11.58 -4.22 -5.92
C LYS A 413 10.11 -4.47 -5.58
N ARG A 414 9.46 -3.56 -4.83
CA ARG A 414 8.04 -3.67 -4.46
C ARG A 414 7.16 -3.80 -5.69
N THR A 415 7.39 -2.96 -6.69
CA THR A 415 6.64 -2.95 -7.95
C THR A 415 6.87 -4.22 -8.76
N SER A 416 8.12 -4.69 -8.90
CA SER A 416 8.41 -5.97 -9.58
C SER A 416 7.71 -7.14 -8.88
N THR A 417 7.95 -7.31 -7.57
CA THR A 417 7.35 -8.38 -6.77
C THR A 417 5.83 -8.38 -6.85
N PHE A 418 5.21 -7.20 -6.84
CA PHE A 418 3.77 -7.05 -6.99
C PHE A 418 3.28 -7.59 -8.34
N PHE A 419 3.89 -7.15 -9.44
CA PHE A 419 3.49 -7.62 -10.77
C PHE A 419 3.77 -9.11 -10.97
N ASP A 420 4.89 -9.61 -10.46
CA ASP A 420 5.25 -11.02 -10.50
C ASP A 420 4.20 -11.87 -9.76
N PHE A 421 3.79 -11.43 -8.57
CA PHE A 421 2.73 -12.10 -7.81
C PHE A 421 1.37 -12.01 -8.50
N CYS A 422 1.01 -10.86 -9.08
CA CYS A 422 -0.24 -10.71 -9.83
C CYS A 422 -0.31 -11.67 -11.01
N LYS A 423 0.80 -11.84 -11.74
CA LYS A 423 0.93 -12.77 -12.88
C LYS A 423 0.94 -14.26 -12.46
N ALA A 424 1.43 -14.56 -11.25
CA ALA A 424 1.50 -15.93 -10.76
C ALA A 424 0.10 -16.53 -10.52
N LYS A 425 -0.10 -17.78 -10.96
CA LYS A 425 -1.34 -18.55 -10.76
C LYS A 425 -1.49 -19.02 -9.31
N SER A 426 -0.38 -19.40 -8.68
CA SER A 426 -0.27 -19.81 -7.28
C SER A 426 0.97 -19.16 -6.66
N GLY A 427 0.99 -19.04 -5.33
CA GLY A 427 2.13 -18.45 -4.63
C GLY A 427 1.75 -17.85 -3.29
N ILE A 428 2.76 -17.60 -2.47
CA ILE A 428 2.62 -17.04 -1.13
C ILE A 428 3.19 -15.63 -1.14
N LEU A 429 2.39 -14.63 -0.77
CA LEU A 429 2.84 -13.25 -0.58
C LEU A 429 2.81 -12.89 0.92
N LEU A 430 3.97 -12.57 1.47
CA LEU A 430 4.10 -12.05 2.82
C LEU A 430 4.13 -10.52 2.77
N CYS A 431 3.28 -9.86 3.55
CA CYS A 431 3.16 -8.41 3.49
C CYS A 431 2.76 -7.76 4.80
N THR A 432 3.02 -6.46 4.91
CA THR A 432 2.40 -5.58 5.91
C THR A 432 1.17 -4.87 5.31
N ASP A 433 0.52 -3.99 6.08
CA ASP A 433 -0.64 -3.21 5.64
C ASP A 433 -0.41 -2.32 4.41
N VAL A 434 0.85 -2.14 4.03
CA VAL A 434 1.26 -1.57 2.75
C VAL A 434 0.56 -2.26 1.56
N ALA A 435 0.29 -3.56 1.65
CA ALA A 435 -0.42 -4.30 0.60
C ALA A 435 -1.91 -4.55 0.90
N ALA A 436 -2.41 -4.11 2.05
CA ALA A 436 -3.80 -4.32 2.46
C ALA A 436 -4.79 -3.38 1.77
N ARG A 437 -4.33 -2.20 1.32
CA ARG A 437 -5.16 -1.12 0.79
C ARG A 437 -4.67 -0.68 -0.60
N GLY A 438 -5.58 -0.30 -1.50
CA GLY A 438 -5.24 0.25 -2.82
C GLY A 438 -4.59 -0.66 -3.86
N LEU A 439 -4.12 -1.87 -3.51
CA LEU A 439 -3.54 -2.81 -4.49
C LEU A 439 -4.58 -3.79 -5.05
N ASP A 440 -4.76 -3.80 -6.36
CA ASP A 440 -5.56 -4.78 -7.07
C ASP A 440 -4.76 -6.03 -7.37
N ILE A 441 -4.86 -6.95 -6.42
CA ILE A 441 -4.32 -8.29 -6.52
C ILE A 441 -5.46 -9.18 -7.04
N PRO A 442 -5.26 -9.91 -8.15
CA PRO A 442 -6.29 -10.79 -8.69
C PRO A 442 -6.66 -11.88 -7.67
N ALA A 443 -7.91 -12.34 -7.73
CA ALA A 443 -8.58 -13.18 -6.74
C ALA A 443 -7.63 -14.17 -6.03
N VAL A 444 -7.29 -13.83 -4.79
CA VAL A 444 -6.46 -14.64 -3.88
C VAL A 444 -7.36 -15.67 -3.21
N ASP A 445 -6.92 -16.90 -2.99
CA ASP A 445 -7.75 -17.93 -2.36
C ASP A 445 -7.87 -17.77 -0.84
N TRP A 446 -6.77 -17.35 -0.20
CA TRP A 446 -6.64 -17.25 1.25
C TRP A 446 -5.94 -15.97 1.70
N ILE A 447 -6.57 -15.29 2.65
CA ILE A 447 -5.99 -14.18 3.41
C ILE A 447 -5.73 -14.66 4.84
N ILE A 448 -4.47 -14.76 5.21
CA ILE A 448 -4.04 -15.10 6.56
C ILE A 448 -3.63 -13.82 7.27
N GLN A 449 -4.32 -13.50 8.35
CA GLN A 449 -3.93 -12.41 9.24
C GLN A 449 -3.15 -13.03 10.37
N TYR A 450 -1.84 -13.17 10.14
CA TYR A 450 -0.93 -13.78 11.11
C TYR A 450 -0.88 -12.94 12.37
N ASP A 451 -0.79 -11.62 12.21
CA ASP A 451 -0.97 -10.64 13.28
C ASP A 451 -2.33 -9.93 13.07
N PRO A 452 -3.15 -9.76 14.12
CA PRO A 452 -4.35 -8.93 14.02
C PRO A 452 -3.98 -7.47 13.66
N PRO A 453 -4.81 -6.75 12.90
CA PRO A 453 -4.62 -5.33 12.68
C PRO A 453 -4.97 -4.50 13.92
N ASP A 454 -4.49 -3.24 13.96
CA ASP A 454 -4.79 -2.34 15.08
C ASP A 454 -6.27 -1.97 15.12
N GLU A 455 -6.91 -1.78 13.97
CA GLU A 455 -8.33 -1.38 13.90
C GLU A 455 -9.20 -2.36 13.10
N PRO A 456 -10.50 -2.51 13.44
CA PRO A 456 -11.45 -3.31 12.64
C PRO A 456 -11.55 -2.89 11.17
N LYS A 457 -11.32 -1.61 10.89
CA LYS A 457 -11.34 -1.09 9.52
C LYS A 457 -10.23 -1.70 8.67
N GLU A 458 -9.03 -1.83 9.24
CA GLU A 458 -7.89 -2.48 8.58
C GLU A 458 -8.15 -3.94 8.29
N TYR A 459 -8.81 -4.65 9.21
CA TYR A 459 -9.28 -6.01 8.99
C TYR A 459 -10.10 -6.10 7.69
N ILE A 460 -11.10 -5.22 7.52
CA ILE A 460 -11.97 -5.19 6.34
C ILE A 460 -11.15 -4.98 5.06
N HIS A 461 -10.15 -4.11 5.08
CA HIS A 461 -9.30 -3.85 3.92
C HIS A 461 -8.40 -5.04 3.56
N ARG A 462 -7.81 -5.72 4.56
CA ARG A 462 -6.99 -6.93 4.39
C ARG A 462 -7.80 -8.04 3.75
N VAL A 463 -8.97 -8.36 4.29
CA VAL A 463 -9.83 -9.43 3.75
C VAL A 463 -10.48 -9.03 2.41
N GLY A 464 -10.63 -7.73 2.16
CA GLY A 464 -11.05 -7.19 0.87
C GLY A 464 -10.07 -7.44 -0.28
N ARG A 465 -8.94 -8.14 -0.06
CA ARG A 465 -8.04 -8.64 -1.12
C ARG A 465 -8.51 -9.97 -1.76
N THR A 466 -9.45 -10.67 -1.14
CA THR A 466 -10.06 -11.89 -1.69
C THR A 466 -11.56 -11.70 -1.97
N ALA A 467 -12.21 -12.69 -2.57
CA ALA A 467 -13.62 -12.64 -2.97
C ALA A 467 -13.96 -11.37 -3.75
N ARG A 468 -13.08 -10.99 -4.70
CA ARG A 468 -13.22 -9.80 -5.55
C ARG A 468 -13.92 -10.15 -6.86
N GLY A 469 -14.89 -9.32 -7.25
CA GLY A 469 -15.70 -9.57 -8.45
C GLY A 469 -16.89 -10.49 -8.18
N GLU A 470 -17.76 -10.64 -9.16
CA GLU A 470 -19.00 -11.42 -9.05
C GLU A 470 -18.70 -12.92 -8.99
N GLY A 471 -19.39 -13.65 -8.10
CA GLY A 471 -19.23 -15.10 -7.95
C GLY A 471 -17.90 -15.56 -7.37
N ALA A 472 -16.95 -14.64 -7.13
CA ALA A 472 -15.64 -14.96 -6.58
C ALA A 472 -15.75 -15.42 -5.12
N LYS A 473 -15.08 -16.52 -4.80
CA LYS A 473 -15.01 -17.08 -3.45
C LYS A 473 -13.64 -16.81 -2.84
N GLY A 474 -13.62 -16.59 -1.54
CA GLY A 474 -12.41 -16.26 -0.81
C GLY A 474 -12.49 -16.71 0.63
N ASN A 475 -11.35 -17.01 1.23
CA ASN A 475 -11.27 -17.39 2.63
C ASN A 475 -10.36 -16.41 3.38
N ALA A 476 -10.73 -16.05 4.60
CA ALA A 476 -9.90 -15.28 5.51
C ALA A 476 -9.81 -15.96 6.87
N LEU A 477 -8.59 -16.09 7.39
CA LEU A 477 -8.31 -16.67 8.69
C LEU A 477 -7.50 -15.70 9.55
N LEU A 478 -8.03 -15.37 10.72
CA LEU A 478 -7.39 -14.51 11.71
C LEU A 478 -6.76 -15.35 12.82
N PHE A 479 -5.47 -15.13 13.08
CA PHE A 479 -4.80 -15.75 14.21
C PHE A 479 -4.93 -14.81 15.41
N LEU A 480 -5.45 -15.32 16.51
CA LEU A 480 -5.54 -14.58 17.78
C LEU A 480 -4.83 -15.37 18.87
N ILE A 481 -4.05 -14.68 19.70
CA ILE A 481 -3.61 -15.28 20.97
C ILE A 481 -4.76 -15.20 22.00
N PRO A 482 -4.77 -16.03 23.05
CA PRO A 482 -5.83 -16.00 24.06
C PRO A 482 -6.07 -14.63 24.71
N ALA A 483 -5.02 -13.79 24.80
CA ALA A 483 -5.13 -12.44 25.36
C ALA A 483 -5.86 -11.43 24.44
N GLU A 484 -5.99 -11.72 23.14
CA GLU A 484 -6.55 -10.82 22.13
C GLU A 484 -8.04 -11.05 21.87
N LEU A 485 -8.71 -11.97 22.59
CA LEU A 485 -10.11 -12.34 22.33
C LEU A 485 -11.09 -11.17 22.39
N ALA A 486 -10.77 -10.12 23.15
CA ALA A 486 -11.55 -8.89 23.20
C ALA A 486 -11.67 -8.19 21.83
N TYR A 487 -10.72 -8.43 20.91
CA TYR A 487 -10.77 -7.93 19.53
C TYR A 487 -12.03 -8.37 18.77
N LEU A 488 -12.55 -9.57 19.06
CA LEU A 488 -13.75 -10.11 18.43
C LEU A 488 -14.99 -9.25 18.71
N SER A 489 -15.07 -8.64 19.90
CA SER A 489 -16.15 -7.73 20.26
C SER A 489 -16.11 -6.46 19.42
N HIS A 490 -14.92 -5.91 19.18
CA HIS A 490 -14.72 -4.75 18.31
C HIS A 490 -15.06 -5.05 16.84
N LEU A 491 -14.68 -6.22 16.33
CA LEU A 491 -15.08 -6.67 15.00
C LEU A 491 -16.59 -6.86 14.87
N LYS A 492 -17.24 -7.42 15.90
CA LYS A 492 -18.70 -7.57 15.93
C LYS A 492 -19.40 -6.22 15.91
N ALA A 493 -18.89 -5.23 16.65
CA ALA A 493 -19.39 -3.85 16.62
C ALA A 493 -19.24 -3.21 15.22
N ALA A 494 -18.16 -3.54 14.51
CA ALA A 494 -17.94 -3.16 13.11
C ALA A 494 -18.75 -3.98 12.08
N LYS A 495 -19.73 -4.78 12.52
CA LYS A 495 -20.57 -5.67 11.68
C LYS A 495 -19.77 -6.73 10.90
N VAL A 496 -18.69 -7.23 11.51
CA VAL A 496 -17.86 -8.32 10.96
C VAL A 496 -17.97 -9.55 11.88
N PRO A 497 -18.95 -10.44 11.66
CA PRO A 497 -19.05 -11.69 12.41
C PRO A 497 -17.99 -12.69 11.90
N LEU A 498 -17.28 -13.33 12.83
CA LEU A 498 -16.29 -14.38 12.53
C LEU A 498 -16.71 -15.72 13.13
N GLU A 499 -16.42 -16.80 12.41
CA GLU A 499 -16.61 -18.17 12.88
C GLU A 499 -15.32 -18.72 13.49
N GLN A 500 -15.42 -19.50 14.56
CA GLN A 500 -14.26 -20.15 15.17
C GLN A 500 -13.85 -21.39 14.38
N TYR A 501 -12.58 -21.45 13.99
CA TYR A 501 -11.95 -22.64 13.44
C TYR A 501 -11.05 -23.29 14.47
N GLU A 502 -11.32 -24.55 14.76
CA GLU A 502 -10.42 -25.41 15.52
C GLU A 502 -9.49 -26.15 14.56
N PHE A 503 -8.19 -26.12 14.86
CA PHE A 503 -7.21 -26.91 14.14
C PHE A 503 -6.77 -28.09 15.01
N ASP A 504 -6.68 -29.25 14.38
CA ASP A 504 -6.20 -30.46 15.05
C ASP A 504 -4.68 -30.34 15.27
N GLN A 505 -4.27 -30.26 16.53
CA GLN A 505 -2.86 -30.16 16.92
C GLN A 505 -2.03 -31.35 16.43
N LYS A 506 -2.66 -32.51 16.21
CA LYS A 506 -1.99 -33.71 15.68
C LYS A 506 -1.53 -33.54 14.23
N LYS A 507 -2.11 -32.58 13.49
CA LYS A 507 -1.77 -32.30 12.09
C LYS A 507 -0.69 -31.22 11.95
N LEU A 508 -0.17 -30.68 13.06
CA LEU A 508 0.92 -29.73 13.04
C LEU A 508 2.24 -30.45 12.77
N SER A 509 3.01 -29.93 11.81
CA SER A 509 4.36 -30.44 11.57
C SER A 509 5.23 -30.16 12.80
N ASN A 510 5.81 -31.19 13.41
CA ASN A 510 6.68 -31.03 14.58
C ASN A 510 8.08 -30.55 14.17
N VAL A 511 8.15 -29.32 13.66
CA VAL A 511 9.38 -28.71 13.10
C VAL A 511 10.05 -27.72 14.06
N GLN A 512 9.47 -27.49 15.24
CA GLN A 512 9.93 -26.45 16.17
C GLN A 512 11.42 -26.61 16.52
N SER A 513 11.82 -27.80 16.96
CA SER A 513 13.21 -28.08 17.34
C SER A 513 14.20 -27.93 16.19
N ILE A 514 13.74 -28.18 14.96
CA ILE A 514 14.55 -28.06 13.75
C ILE A 514 14.73 -26.59 13.39
N LEU A 515 13.64 -25.81 13.42
CA LEU A 515 13.67 -24.37 13.17
C LEU A 515 14.55 -23.63 14.18
N GLU A 516 14.43 -23.97 15.47
CA GLU A 516 15.27 -23.39 16.53
C GLU A 516 16.76 -23.69 16.32
N LYS A 517 17.11 -24.93 15.96
CA LYS A 517 18.49 -25.31 15.62
C LYS A 517 19.00 -24.55 14.40
N LEU A 518 18.19 -24.48 13.34
CA LEU A 518 18.53 -23.77 12.11
C LEU A 518 18.78 -22.28 12.36
N ILE A 519 17.94 -21.63 13.17
CA ILE A 519 18.08 -20.23 13.54
C ILE A 519 19.27 -20.04 14.48
N ALA A 520 19.56 -20.98 15.39
CA ALA A 520 20.71 -20.90 16.28
C ALA A 520 22.05 -21.02 15.53
N GLU A 521 22.12 -21.89 14.51
CA GLU A 521 23.32 -22.13 13.69
C GLU A 521 23.56 -21.02 12.67
N ASN A 522 22.52 -20.49 12.03
CA ASN A 522 22.64 -19.46 11.01
C ASN A 522 22.64 -18.05 11.61
N TYR A 523 23.81 -17.41 11.61
CA TYR A 523 24.00 -16.05 12.13
C TYR A 523 23.04 -15.01 11.52
N TYR A 524 22.81 -15.06 10.20
CA TYR A 524 21.97 -14.07 9.51
C TYR A 524 20.50 -14.25 9.87
N LEU A 525 20.01 -15.50 9.90
CA LEU A 525 18.65 -15.79 10.33
C LEU A 525 18.43 -15.44 11.80
N ARG A 526 19.39 -15.75 12.67
CA ARG A 526 19.34 -15.35 14.08
C ARG A 526 19.21 -13.85 14.24
N LYS A 527 20.02 -13.07 13.51
CA LYS A 527 19.96 -11.61 13.56
C LYS A 527 18.59 -11.10 13.08
N SER A 528 18.09 -11.64 11.97
CA SER A 528 16.77 -11.32 11.41
C SER A 528 15.65 -11.64 12.42
N ALA A 529 15.71 -12.79 13.08
CA ALA A 529 14.76 -13.21 14.12
C ALA A 529 14.76 -12.24 15.33
N LEU A 530 15.94 -11.81 15.79
CA LEU A 530 16.07 -10.84 16.89
C LEU A 530 15.48 -9.48 16.54
N GLU A 531 15.72 -8.99 15.31
CA GLU A 531 15.16 -7.74 14.80
C GLU A 531 13.64 -7.82 14.60
N ALA A 532 13.15 -8.96 14.11
CA ALA A 532 11.74 -9.25 13.95
C ALA A 532 11.01 -9.28 15.30
N TYR A 533 11.53 -10.05 16.27
CA TYR A 533 11.00 -10.11 17.64
C TYR A 533 10.89 -8.71 18.27
N ARG A 534 11.96 -7.90 18.19
CA ARG A 534 11.95 -6.52 18.70
C ARG A 534 10.89 -5.67 18.05
N SER A 535 10.81 -5.71 16.72
CA SER A 535 9.84 -4.92 15.96
C SER A 535 8.39 -5.34 16.22
N TYR A 536 8.14 -6.62 16.42
CA TYR A 536 6.82 -7.16 16.73
C TYR A 536 6.35 -6.63 18.09
N ILE A 537 7.19 -6.72 19.12
CA ILE A 537 6.85 -6.20 20.45
C ILE A 537 6.65 -4.67 20.43
N LEU A 538 7.49 -3.93 19.70
CA LEU A 538 7.33 -2.48 19.57
C LEU A 538 6.06 -2.10 18.82
N SER A 539 5.72 -2.84 17.76
CA SER A 539 4.46 -2.66 17.03
C SER A 539 3.27 -2.97 17.93
N TYR A 540 3.28 -4.10 18.66
CA TYR A 540 2.25 -4.43 19.64
C TYR A 540 2.10 -3.32 20.70
N ASN A 541 3.21 -2.71 21.12
CA ASN A 541 3.19 -1.58 22.04
C ASN A 541 2.68 -0.27 21.42
N SER A 542 2.67 -0.11 20.10
CA SER A 542 2.15 1.09 19.43
C SER A 542 0.66 1.01 19.11
N HIS A 543 0.02 -0.15 19.26
CA HIS A 543 -1.41 -0.33 18.98
C HIS A 543 -2.26 0.63 19.81
N SER A 544 -3.32 1.16 19.22
CA SER A 544 -4.22 2.14 19.82
C SER A 544 -5.13 1.50 20.87
N MET A 545 -5.62 0.28 20.58
CA MET A 545 -6.51 -0.48 21.48
C MET A 545 -5.74 -1.19 22.59
N LYS A 546 -5.44 -0.48 23.69
CA LYS A 546 -4.71 -1.02 24.85
C LYS A 546 -5.48 -2.02 25.71
N ASP A 547 -6.81 -2.03 25.59
CA ASP A 547 -7.70 -2.99 26.21
C ASP A 547 -7.51 -4.40 25.63
N VAL A 548 -7.26 -4.48 24.31
CA VAL A 548 -6.95 -5.71 23.58
C VAL A 548 -5.44 -5.97 23.56
N PHE A 549 -4.67 -5.02 23.04
CA PHE A 549 -3.25 -5.16 22.76
C PHE A 549 -2.41 -4.59 23.90
N ASN A 550 -2.25 -5.39 24.96
CA ASN A 550 -1.40 -5.04 26.09
C ASN A 550 -0.12 -5.88 26.12
N VAL A 551 1.03 -5.23 25.87
CA VAL A 551 2.35 -5.88 25.88
C VAL A 551 2.67 -6.53 27.23
N HIS A 552 2.21 -5.96 28.34
CA HIS A 552 2.48 -6.47 29.67
C HIS A 552 1.74 -7.78 29.98
N ARG A 553 0.73 -8.14 29.17
CA ARG A 553 0.00 -9.41 29.28
C ARG A 553 0.59 -10.50 28.38
N LEU A 554 1.59 -10.18 27.56
CA LEU A 554 2.21 -11.16 26.67
C LEU A 554 3.19 -12.06 27.42
N ASP A 555 3.13 -13.35 27.13
CA ASP A 555 4.20 -14.28 27.48
C ASP A 555 5.39 -14.07 26.53
N MET A 556 6.39 -13.35 27.01
CA MET A 556 7.61 -13.02 26.25
C MET A 556 8.40 -14.26 25.83
N GLN A 557 8.35 -15.34 26.61
CA GLN A 557 9.05 -16.60 26.31
C GLN A 557 8.33 -17.34 25.17
N ALA A 558 7.01 -17.43 25.22
CA ALA A 558 6.23 -18.03 24.14
C ALA A 558 6.33 -17.20 22.85
N VAL A 559 6.34 -15.87 22.94
CA VAL A 559 6.59 -15.01 21.77
C VAL A 559 7.99 -15.23 21.22
N ALA A 560 9.02 -15.39 22.06
CA ALA A 560 10.38 -15.68 21.59
C ALA A 560 10.45 -17.00 20.80
N LYS A 561 9.78 -18.06 21.31
CA LYS A 561 9.65 -19.34 20.60
C LYS A 561 8.99 -19.22 19.22
N SER A 562 8.03 -18.31 19.08
CA SER A 562 7.36 -18.02 17.79
C SER A 562 8.31 -17.47 16.71
N PHE A 563 9.44 -16.89 17.12
CA PHE A 563 10.52 -16.46 16.21
C PHE A 563 11.69 -17.45 16.17
N GLY A 564 11.52 -18.66 16.74
CA GLY A 564 12.55 -19.69 16.84
C GLY A 564 13.71 -19.32 17.78
N LEU A 565 13.48 -18.43 18.75
CA LEU A 565 14.46 -18.04 19.75
C LEU A 565 14.24 -18.84 21.04
N SER A 566 15.30 -19.48 21.54
CA SER A 566 15.22 -20.27 22.78
C SER A 566 15.00 -19.41 24.04
N CYS A 567 15.45 -18.15 24.03
CA CYS A 567 15.29 -17.21 25.13
C CYS A 567 14.87 -15.82 24.62
N PRO A 568 14.00 -15.09 25.33
CA PRO A 568 13.55 -13.77 24.95
C PRO A 568 14.69 -12.75 25.00
N PRO A 569 14.96 -12.04 23.90
CA PRO A 569 15.88 -10.91 23.89
C PRO A 569 15.42 -9.80 24.83
N LYS A 570 16.35 -9.15 25.53
CA LYS A 570 16.03 -7.94 26.30
C LYS A 570 15.61 -6.81 25.36
N ILE A 571 14.47 -6.19 25.65
CA ILE A 571 13.93 -5.03 24.93
C ILE A 571 13.74 -3.90 25.93
N ASN A 572 14.34 -2.75 25.64
CA ASN A 572 14.02 -1.52 26.34
C ASN A 572 12.75 -0.94 25.71
N LEU A 573 11.60 -1.26 26.28
CA LEU A 573 10.40 -0.50 26.00
C LEU A 573 10.65 0.91 26.54
N ASN A 574 10.59 1.93 25.69
CA ASN A 574 10.69 3.31 26.14
C ASN A 574 9.39 3.62 26.89
N ILE A 575 9.37 3.28 28.18
CA ILE A 575 8.22 3.39 29.08
C ILE A 575 8.06 4.87 29.45
N ASP A 576 7.49 5.64 28.54
CA ASP A 576 6.70 6.80 28.93
C ASP A 576 5.32 6.29 29.36
N SER A 577 5.29 5.49 30.43
CA SER A 577 4.05 5.30 31.18
C SER A 577 3.53 6.69 31.52
N SER A 578 2.28 7.00 31.21
CA SER A 578 1.61 8.24 31.60
C SER A 578 1.70 8.49 33.12
N ALA A 579 1.99 7.44 33.91
CA ALA A 579 2.33 7.50 35.33
C ALA A 579 3.66 8.21 35.65
N SER A 580 4.71 8.09 34.81
CA SER A 580 5.99 8.77 35.02
C SER A 580 5.91 10.27 34.72
N LYS A 581 5.04 10.68 33.79
CA LYS A 581 4.72 12.10 33.54
C LYS A 581 3.97 12.72 34.72
N PHE A 582 3.10 11.98 35.41
CA PHE A 582 2.44 12.48 36.63
C PHE A 582 3.45 12.63 37.79
N ARG A 583 4.40 11.70 37.93
CA ARG A 583 5.45 11.78 38.96
C ARG A 583 6.51 12.86 38.67
N LYS A 584 6.84 13.12 37.40
CA LYS A 584 7.69 14.26 37.00
C LYS A 584 6.95 15.60 37.12
N LYS A 585 5.65 15.65 36.83
CA LYS A 585 4.83 16.87 37.04
C LYS A 585 4.68 17.21 38.54
N ARG A 586 4.71 16.21 39.44
CA ARG A 586 4.78 16.46 40.89
C ARG A 586 6.16 16.89 41.41
N ARG A 587 7.28 16.54 40.75
CA ARG A 587 8.62 17.00 41.16
C ARG A 587 9.06 18.33 40.54
N ASN A 588 8.40 18.80 39.47
CA ASN A 588 8.71 20.08 38.82
C ASN A 588 7.78 21.25 39.16
N VAL A 589 6.90 21.12 40.18
CA VAL A 589 6.10 22.23 40.73
C VAL A 589 6.65 22.66 42.11
N GLY A 590 7.96 22.51 42.33
CA GLY A 590 8.57 22.92 43.59
C GLY A 590 10.08 23.01 43.45
N GLY A 591 10.56 24.09 42.83
CA GLY A 591 12.00 24.34 42.80
C GLY A 591 12.45 25.39 41.80
N ARG A 592 12.04 26.64 42.01
CA ARG A 592 12.92 27.82 41.96
C ARG A 592 12.15 29.10 42.29
N GLY A 593 12.47 29.68 43.44
CA GLY A 593 12.36 31.12 43.72
C GLY A 593 11.12 31.55 44.52
N GLY A 594 11.33 32.03 45.74
CA GLY A 594 10.38 32.90 46.43
C GLY A 594 10.22 32.61 47.92
N HIS A 595 11.13 33.15 48.74
CA HIS A 595 10.94 33.25 50.19
C HIS A 595 9.74 34.17 50.47
N GLY A 596 8.61 33.58 50.86
CA GLY A 596 7.38 34.28 51.22
C GLY A 596 7.23 34.39 52.74
N PHE A 597 6.78 35.57 53.17
CA PHE A 597 6.41 35.95 54.52
C PHE A 597 5.38 34.99 55.14
N THR A 598 5.46 34.77 56.45
CA THR A 598 4.51 33.96 57.22
C THR A 598 3.91 34.77 58.36
N GLU A 599 2.72 34.42 58.83
CA GLU A 599 1.97 35.11 59.89
C GLU A 599 2.75 35.22 61.22
N SER A 600 3.69 34.30 61.46
CA SER A 600 4.62 34.29 62.61
C SER A 600 5.96 35.01 62.36
N ASN A 601 6.18 35.56 61.16
CA ASN A 601 7.35 36.39 60.83
C ASN A 601 6.96 37.45 59.78
N PRO A 602 6.26 38.51 60.21
CA PRO A 602 5.69 39.51 59.29
C PRO A 602 6.73 40.38 58.58
N TYR A 603 8.02 40.33 58.96
CA TYR A 603 9.04 41.21 58.39
C TYR A 603 10.21 40.51 57.67
N GLY A 604 10.28 39.17 57.67
CA GLY A 604 11.43 38.46 57.09
C GLY A 604 12.72 38.74 57.87
N ARG A 605 13.73 37.87 57.76
CA ARG A 605 14.93 38.01 58.61
C ARG A 605 15.86 39.13 58.12
N GLU A 606 16.11 40.10 58.99
CA GLU A 606 17.22 41.06 58.91
C GLU A 606 18.57 40.33 58.90
N GLY A 607 19.39 40.63 57.88
CA GLY A 607 20.80 40.22 57.84
C GLY A 607 21.62 41.13 58.74
N GLY A 608 21.94 40.65 59.94
CA GLY A 608 22.81 41.34 60.89
C GLY A 608 24.12 40.59 61.10
N SER A 609 25.21 41.10 60.53
CA SER A 609 26.47 41.28 61.27
C SER A 609 27.25 42.42 60.63
N VAL A 610 27.04 43.61 61.17
CA VAL A 610 27.91 44.77 61.01
C VAL A 610 29.20 44.49 61.77
N THR A 611 30.35 44.61 61.11
CA THR A 611 31.51 45.26 61.73
C THR A 611 32.37 45.88 60.63
N ARG A 612 32.40 47.22 60.65
CA ARG A 612 33.27 48.07 59.83
C ARG A 612 34.71 47.95 60.33
N HIS A 613 35.68 48.00 59.42
CA HIS A 613 36.87 48.83 59.60
C HIS A 613 37.49 49.22 58.25
N PHE A 614 38.24 50.31 58.32
CA PHE A 614 38.56 51.32 57.32
C PHE A 614 39.90 51.02 56.58
N VAL A 615 39.92 51.33 55.28
CA VAL A 615 40.89 52.19 54.53
C VAL A 615 42.34 51.75 54.21
N ARG A 616 42.72 52.12 52.97
CA ARG A 616 44.03 52.40 52.33
C ARG A 616 44.88 51.18 51.92
N TYR A 617 45.53 51.15 50.74
CA TYR A 617 45.83 52.15 49.70
C TYR A 617 45.41 51.66 48.32
#